data_AF-A0A0Q9U918-F1
#
_entry.id   AF-A0A0Q9U918-F1
#
_cell.length_a   1.000
_cell.length_b   1.000
_cell.length_c   1.000
_cell.angle_alpha   90.00
_cell.angle_beta   90.00
_cell.angle_gamma   90.00
#
_symmetry.space_group_name_H-M   'P 1'
#
loop_
_entity.id
_entity.type
_entity.pdbx_description
1 polymer ?
#
loop_
_entity_poly.entity_id
_entity_poly.type
_entity_poly.pdbx_seq_one_letter_code
_entity_poly.pdbx_strand_id
1 'polypeptide(L)'
;MPWVVLLVSAVLEAVWASALAASEGLSRPVPAVVFLVAGALSMVGLAHAVRTIPIGTAYAVWTGLGAALTVTWAMTTGGEAFSAVKVVLLVGIVAAVVGLKLVGHEAAETPGGDDAPAG
;
A
#
# COMPACT_ATOMS: atom_id res chain seq x y z
N MET A 1 -5.90 15.30 5.58
CA MET A 1 -6.09 14.01 6.30
C MET A 1 -5.11 12.98 5.75
N PRO A 2 -4.08 12.57 6.51
CA PRO A 2 -3.03 11.66 6.01
C PRO A 2 -3.56 10.31 5.52
N TRP A 3 -4.64 9.81 6.13
CA TRP A 3 -5.33 8.60 5.68
C TRP A 3 -5.95 8.72 4.28
N VAL A 4 -6.54 9.87 3.93
CA VAL A 4 -7.10 10.08 2.59
C VAL A 4 -5.98 10.10 1.56
N VAL A 5 -4.87 10.78 1.87
CA VAL A 5 -3.67 10.80 1.02
C VAL A 5 -3.11 9.39 0.81
N LEU A 6 -3.08 8.57 1.87
CA LEU A 6 -2.64 7.18 1.80
C LEU A 6 -3.55 6.32 0.90
N LEU A 7 -4.88 6.48 1.01
CA LEU A 7 -5.82 5.74 0.17
C LEU A 7 -5.70 6.15 -1.30
N VAL A 8 -5.60 7.45 -1.59
CA VAL A 8 -5.37 7.94 -2.96
C VAL A 8 -4.04 7.44 -3.51
N SER A 9 -2.99 7.45 -2.68
CA SER A 9 -1.68 6.87 -3.00
C SER A 9 -1.78 5.39 -3.37
N ALA A 10 -2.58 4.60 -2.65
CA ALA A 10 -2.77 3.17 -2.96
C ALA A 10 -3.58 2.95 -4.25
N VAL A 11 -4.53 3.83 -4.58
CA VAL A 11 -5.21 3.76 -5.89
C VAL A 11 -4.22 4.08 -7.02
N LEU A 12 -3.39 5.12 -6.85
CA LEU A 12 -2.33 5.44 -7.81
C LEU A 12 -1.33 4.30 -7.97
N GLU A 13 -1.09 3.53 -6.90
CA GLU A 13 -0.30 2.31 -6.97
C GLU A 13 -0.87 1.33 -7.99
N ALA A 14 -2.16 1.03 -7.87
CA ALA A 14 -2.83 0.11 -8.78
C ALA A 14 -2.82 0.62 -10.23
N VAL A 15 -2.95 1.94 -10.42
CA VAL A 15 -2.87 2.57 -11.74
C VAL A 15 -1.47 2.39 -12.36
N TRP A 16 -0.40 2.71 -11.64
CA TRP A 16 0.94 2.57 -12.22
C TRP A 16 1.32 1.11 -12.45
N ALA A 17 0.91 0.19 -11.56
CA ALA A 17 1.17 -1.24 -11.72
C ALA A 17 0.47 -1.79 -12.97
N SER A 18 -0.79 -1.41 -13.19
CA SER A 18 -1.55 -1.78 -14.38
C SER A 18 -0.96 -1.16 -15.66
N ALA A 19 -0.53 0.10 -15.59
CA ALA A 19 0.11 0.79 -16.71
C ALA A 19 1.48 0.18 -17.07
N LEU A 20 2.25 -0.25 -16.07
CA LEU A 20 3.52 -0.94 -16.28
C LEU A 20 3.30 -2.26 -17.02
N ALA A 21 2.31 -3.06 -16.61
CA ALA A 21 1.95 -4.28 -17.32
C ALA A 21 1.52 -4.00 -18.78
N ALA A 22 0.74 -2.94 -19.00
CA ALA A 22 0.30 -2.53 -20.34
C ALA A 22 1.40 -1.88 -21.20
N SER A 23 2.55 -1.50 -20.62
CA SER A 23 3.63 -0.82 -21.32
C SER A 23 4.47 -1.73 -22.21
N GLU A 24 4.30 -3.06 -22.10
CA GLU A 24 5.06 -4.07 -22.84
C GLU A 24 6.58 -3.84 -22.73
N GLY A 25 7.08 -3.78 -21.50
CA GLY A 25 8.49 -3.51 -21.22
C GLY A 25 8.89 -2.06 -21.54
N LEU A 26 8.01 -1.09 -21.28
CA LEU A 26 8.20 0.34 -21.56
C LEU A 26 8.31 0.71 -23.05
N SER A 27 8.00 -0.22 -23.95
CA SER A 27 8.01 0.02 -25.40
C SER A 27 6.83 0.89 -25.85
N ARG A 28 5.71 0.85 -25.13
CA ARG A 28 4.52 1.65 -25.44
C ARG A 28 4.56 2.99 -24.68
N PRO A 29 4.61 4.14 -25.38
CA PRO A 29 4.91 5.43 -24.75
C PRO A 29 3.79 5.91 -23.83
N VAL A 30 2.53 5.72 -24.20
CA VAL A 30 1.38 6.20 -23.41
C VAL A 30 1.30 5.48 -22.05
N PRO A 31 1.27 4.13 -21.98
CA PRO A 31 1.29 3.43 -20.69
C PRO A 31 2.57 3.69 -19.88
N ALA A 32 3.73 3.83 -20.54
CA ALA A 32 4.98 4.14 -19.86
C ALA A 32 4.94 5.50 -19.15
N VAL A 33 4.39 6.54 -19.80
CA VAL A 33 4.20 7.86 -19.18
C VAL A 33 3.23 7.77 -18.00
N VAL A 34 2.11 7.05 -18.15
CA VAL A 34 1.15 6.84 -17.05
C VAL A 34 1.83 6.15 -15.88
N PHE A 35 2.62 5.09 -16.11
CA PHE A 35 3.40 4.40 -15.09
C PHE A 35 4.31 5.37 -14.32
N LEU A 36 5.11 6.17 -15.04
CA LEU A 36 6.06 7.08 -14.39
C LEU A 36 5.36 8.16 -13.57
N VAL A 37 4.31 8.79 -14.12
CA VAL A 37 3.60 9.88 -13.44
C VAL A 37 2.80 9.35 -12.24
N ALA A 38 2.02 8.30 -12.42
CA ALA A 38 1.24 7.71 -11.33
C ALA A 38 2.15 7.11 -10.25
N GLY A 39 3.27 6.49 -10.64
CA GLY A 39 4.28 5.98 -9.72
C GLY A 39 4.91 7.08 -8.87
N ALA A 40 5.32 8.20 -9.48
CA ALA A 40 5.86 9.34 -8.75
C ALA A 40 4.83 9.94 -7.79
N LEU A 41 3.60 10.16 -8.23
CA LEU A 41 2.53 10.70 -7.39
C LEU A 41 2.16 9.76 -6.25
N SER A 42 2.12 8.45 -6.50
CA SER A 42 1.93 7.42 -5.48
C SER A 42 3.04 7.49 -4.44
N MET A 43 4.31 7.54 -4.84
CA MET A 43 5.43 7.61 -3.90
C MET A 43 5.39 8.89 -3.05
N VAL A 44 5.05 10.03 -3.64
CA VAL A 44 4.91 11.29 -2.90
C VAL A 44 3.74 11.22 -1.90
N GLY A 45 2.61 10.62 -2.29
CA GLY A 45 1.46 10.41 -1.41
C GLY A 45 1.80 9.55 -0.19
N LEU A 46 2.47 8.41 -0.41
CA LEU A 46 2.96 7.55 0.66
C LEU A 46 3.95 8.28 1.56
N ALA A 47 4.95 8.95 0.97
CA ALA A 47 5.95 9.73 1.70
C ALA A 47 5.33 10.83 2.58
N HIS A 48 4.21 11.41 2.15
CA HIS A 48 3.46 12.37 2.95
C HIS A 48 2.71 11.69 4.11
N ALA A 49 2.04 10.56 3.84
CA ALA A 49 1.26 9.83 4.85
C ALA A 49 2.13 9.31 6.02
N VAL A 50 3.32 8.77 5.71
CA VAL A 50 4.25 8.21 6.72
C VAL A 50 4.83 9.26 7.67
N ARG A 51 4.64 10.56 7.41
CA ARG A 51 5.01 11.62 8.36
C ARG A 51 4.14 11.63 9.62
N THR A 52 3.01 10.95 9.57
CA THR A 52 2.01 10.94 10.65
C THR A 52 1.51 9.53 10.99
N ILE A 53 1.50 8.63 10.01
CA ILE A 53 1.11 7.23 10.19
C ILE A 53 2.40 6.40 10.33
N PRO A 54 2.51 5.49 11.31
CA PRO A 54 3.64 4.58 11.41
C PRO A 54 3.92 3.88 10.08
N ILE A 55 5.20 3.83 9.68
CA ILE A 55 5.59 3.34 8.35
C ILE A 55 5.10 1.91 8.08
N GLY A 56 5.13 1.03 9.09
CA GLY A 56 4.62 -0.35 8.95
C GLY A 56 3.13 -0.39 8.62
N THR A 57 2.31 0.39 9.33
CA THR A 57 0.87 0.49 9.05
C THR A 57 0.60 1.11 7.68
N ALA A 58 1.28 2.21 7.36
CA ALA A 58 1.11 2.90 6.08
C ALA A 58 1.50 2.00 4.90
N TYR A 59 2.65 1.32 4.98
CA TYR A 59 3.14 0.45 3.93
C TYR A 59 2.26 -0.79 3.73
N ALA A 60 1.78 -1.39 4.82
CA ALA A 60 0.85 -2.51 4.76
C ALA A 60 -0.46 -2.09 4.07
N VAL A 61 -1.05 -0.96 4.47
CA VAL A 61 -2.28 -0.44 3.86
C VAL A 61 -2.08 -0.08 2.38
N TRP A 62 -0.98 0.61 2.07
CA TRP A 62 -0.65 1.01 0.71
C TRP A 62 -0.54 -0.20 -0.21
N THR A 63 0.41 -1.10 0.07
CA THR A 63 0.66 -2.30 -0.74
C THR A 63 -0.54 -3.24 -0.80
N GLY A 64 -1.23 -3.46 0.33
CA GLY A 64 -2.37 -4.38 0.38
C GLY A 64 -3.55 -3.90 -0.45
N LEU A 65 -3.88 -2.61 -0.37
CA LEU A 65 -4.96 -2.02 -1.16
C LEU A 65 -4.55 -1.91 -2.64
N GLY A 66 -3.32 -1.47 -2.94
CA GLY A 66 -2.79 -1.40 -4.29
C GLY A 66 -2.80 -2.76 -4.99
N ALA A 67 -2.35 -3.82 -4.32
CA ALA A 67 -2.39 -5.17 -4.85
C ALA A 67 -3.83 -5.67 -5.08
N ALA A 68 -4.74 -5.48 -4.13
CA ALA A 68 -6.13 -5.88 -4.26
C ALA A 68 -6.83 -5.20 -5.45
N LEU A 69 -6.62 -3.89 -5.62
CA LEU A 69 -7.15 -3.13 -6.74
C LEU A 69 -6.53 -3.56 -8.08
N THR A 70 -5.21 -3.78 -8.11
CA THR A 70 -4.50 -4.22 -9.34
C THR A 70 -5.02 -5.57 -9.83
N VAL A 71 -5.14 -6.55 -8.94
CA VAL A 71 -5.62 -7.89 -9.31
C VAL A 71 -7.10 -7.84 -9.70
N THR A 72 -7.92 -7.09 -8.95
CA THR A 72 -9.33 -6.91 -9.29
C THR A 72 -9.47 -6.28 -10.67
N TRP A 73 -8.69 -5.23 -10.96
CA TRP A 73 -8.65 -4.59 -12.27
C TRP A 73 -8.27 -5.61 -13.36
N ALA A 74 -7.16 -6.33 -13.20
CA ALA A 74 -6.69 -7.32 -14.16
C ALA A 74 -7.73 -8.42 -14.43
N MET A 75 -8.44 -8.90 -13.41
CA MET A 75 -9.51 -9.89 -13.55
C MET A 75 -10.72 -9.31 -14.32
N THR A 76 -11.11 -8.07 -14.04
CA THR A 76 -12.27 -7.43 -14.70
C THR A 76 -12.00 -7.00 -16.13
N THR A 77 -10.76 -6.62 -16.47
CA THR A 77 -10.38 -6.22 -17.83
C THR A 77 -9.91 -7.38 -18.70
N GLY A 78 -9.94 -8.62 -18.18
CA GLY A 78 -9.49 -9.81 -18.89
C GLY A 78 -7.97 -9.97 -19.03
N GLY A 79 -7.19 -9.19 -18.29
CA GLY A 79 -5.73 -9.33 -18.22
C GLY A 79 -5.28 -10.55 -17.41
N GLU A 80 -6.16 -11.10 -16.57
CA GLU A 80 -5.91 -12.30 -15.79
C GLU A 80 -7.19 -13.14 -15.65
N ALA A 81 -7.06 -14.48 -15.70
CA ALA A 81 -8.20 -15.37 -15.45
C ALA A 81 -8.64 -15.33 -13.98
N PHE A 82 -9.95 -15.34 -13.76
CA PHE A 82 -10.52 -15.39 -12.42
C PHE A 82 -10.04 -16.64 -11.65
N SER A 83 -9.61 -16.44 -10.41
CA SER A 83 -9.15 -17.51 -9.53
C SER A 83 -9.68 -17.30 -8.11
N ALA A 84 -10.52 -18.23 -7.66
CA ALA A 84 -11.05 -18.21 -6.29
C ALA A 84 -9.94 -18.24 -5.23
N VAL A 85 -8.84 -18.95 -5.51
CA VAL A 85 -7.66 -18.98 -4.62
C VAL A 85 -7.02 -17.60 -4.50
N LYS A 86 -6.85 -16.88 -5.61
CA LYS A 86 -6.31 -15.51 -5.60
C LYS A 86 -7.21 -14.56 -4.81
N VAL A 87 -8.54 -14.68 -4.96
CA VAL A 87 -9.49 -13.89 -4.18
C VAL A 87 -9.35 -14.15 -2.68
N VAL A 88 -9.24 -15.41 -2.25
CA VAL A 88 -9.03 -15.76 -0.84
C VAL A 88 -7.70 -15.17 -0.31
N LEU A 89 -6.62 -15.26 -1.08
CA LEU A 89 -5.33 -14.69 -0.69
C LEU A 89 -5.36 -13.17 -0.59
N LEU A 90 -6.06 -12.48 -1.51
CA LEU A 90 -6.27 -11.03 -1.44
C LEU A 90 -7.06 -10.63 -0.19
N VAL A 91 -8.13 -11.36 0.14
CA VAL A 91 -8.88 -11.15 1.37
C VAL A 91 -7.97 -11.35 2.60
N GLY A 92 -7.08 -12.35 2.57
CA GLY A 92 -6.07 -12.57 3.60
C GLY A 92 -5.10 -11.40 3.77
N ILE A 93 -4.63 -10.79 2.66
CA ILE A 93 -3.79 -9.59 2.69
C ILE A 93 -4.55 -8.44 3.35
N VAL A 94 -5.79 -8.18 2.92
CA VAL A 94 -6.63 -7.11 3.50
C VAL A 94 -6.87 -7.35 4.99
N ALA A 95 -7.15 -8.59 5.40
CA ALA A 95 -7.33 -8.95 6.81
C ALA A 95 -6.06 -8.72 7.63
N ALA A 96 -4.88 -9.08 7.12
CA ALA A 96 -3.60 -8.85 7.78
C ALA A 96 -3.30 -7.36 7.94
N VAL A 97 -3.60 -6.55 6.92
CA VAL A 97 -3.48 -5.08 6.96
C VAL A 97 -4.38 -4.47 8.04
N VAL A 98 -5.65 -4.90 8.09
CA VAL A 98 -6.58 -4.47 9.13
C VAL A 98 -6.09 -4.88 10.51
N GLY A 99 -5.63 -6.12 10.67
CA GLY A 99 -5.03 -6.62 11.91
C GLY A 99 -3.86 -5.76 12.38
N LEU A 100 -2.94 -5.42 11.48
CA LEU A 100 -1.78 -4.57 11.82
C LEU A 100 -2.20 -3.16 12.26
N LYS A 101 -3.26 -2.60 11.66
CA LYS A 101 -3.83 -1.33 12.09
C LYS A 101 -4.42 -1.41 13.51
N LEU A 102 -5.03 -2.55 13.86
CA LEU A 102 -5.66 -2.74 15.18
C LEU A 102 -4.62 -2.98 16.30
N VAL A 103 -3.52 -3.67 15.99
CA VAL A 103 -2.44 -3.95 16.96
C VAL A 103 -1.44 -2.79 17.10
N GLY A 104 -1.33 -1.93 16.09
CA GLY A 104 -0.39 -0.79 16.07
C GLY A 104 -0.60 0.30 17.13
N HIS A 105 -1.40 0.07 18.18
CA HIS A 105 -1.58 0.96 19.34
C HIS A 105 -0.68 0.62 20.54
N GLU A 106 0.13 -0.43 20.51
CA GLU A 106 1.00 -0.85 21.64
C GLU A 106 2.48 -0.44 21.51
N ALA A 107 2.79 0.74 20.95
CA ALA A 107 4.17 1.20 20.92
C ALA A 107 4.59 1.85 22.25
N ALA A 108 5.26 1.02 23.07
CA ALA A 108 6.24 1.33 24.12
C ALA A 108 5.72 1.89 25.46
N GLU A 109 5.28 1.00 26.34
CA GLU A 109 5.52 1.19 27.77
C GLU A 109 7.04 1.16 27.98
N THR A 110 7.64 2.33 28.17
CA THR A 110 9.04 2.43 28.60
C THR A 110 9.07 1.98 30.06
N PRO A 111 9.74 0.88 30.44
CA PRO A 111 9.93 0.57 31.84
C PRO A 111 10.67 1.76 32.46
N GLY A 112 10.05 2.40 33.45
CA GLY A 112 10.58 3.58 34.12
C GLY A 112 12.03 3.38 34.53
N GLY A 113 12.93 4.15 33.92
CA GLY A 113 14.27 4.35 34.43
C GLY A 113 14.18 5.35 35.56
N ASP A 114 13.72 4.91 36.72
CA ASP A 114 13.69 5.69 37.96
C ASP A 114 14.20 4.81 39.10
N ASP A 115 15.49 4.45 39.03
CA ASP A 115 16.25 3.78 40.11
C ASP A 115 17.73 4.16 40.00
N ALA A 116 18.03 5.45 40.15
CA ALA A 116 19.38 5.89 40.53
C ALA A 116 19.30 6.49 41.95
N PRO A 117 19.72 5.76 42.99
CA PRO A 117 19.80 6.37 44.32
C PRO A 117 20.94 7.40 44.32
N ALA A 118 20.55 8.67 44.50
CA ALA A 118 21.41 9.70 45.03
C ALA A 118 21.61 9.43 46.53
N GLY A 119 22.85 9.14 46.95
CA GLY A 119 23.21 8.93 48.36
C GLY A 119 24.46 8.08 48.53
#